data_AF-A0A9C9NGA9-F1
#
_entry.id   AF-A0A9C9NGA9-F1
#
_cell.length_a   1.000
_cell.length_b   1.000
_cell.length_c   1.000
_cell.angle_alpha   90.00
_cell.angle_beta   90.00
_cell.angle_gamma   90.00
#
_symmetry.space_group_name_H-M   'P 1'
#
loop_
_entity.id
_entity.type
_entity.pdbx_description
1 polymer ?
#
loop_
_entity_poly.entity_id
_entity_poly.type
_entity_poly.pdbx_seq_one_letter_code
_entity_poly.pdbx_strand_id
1 'polypeptide(L)' 'MPDALLALAMSKLFSLLFVILMGAHLIKPFGLPGLKKRGDFWKIAAVALVLFSLAVLIRPE' A
#
# COMPACT_ATOMS: atom_id res chain seq x y z
N MET A 1 23.59 -4.17 15.20
CA MET A 1 22.19 -3.77 14.96
C MET A 1 21.80 -3.99 13.48
N PRO A 2 21.88 -5.21 12.93
CA PRO A 2 21.46 -5.51 11.55
C PRO A 2 19.93 -5.50 11.35
N ASP A 3 19.17 -5.71 12.42
CA ASP A 3 17.71 -5.70 12.50
C ASP A 3 17.08 -4.35 12.12
N ALA A 4 17.64 -3.23 12.60
CA ALA A 4 17.18 -1.89 12.24
C ALA A 4 17.37 -1.58 10.74
N LEU A 5 18.44 -2.09 10.14
CA LEU A 5 18.75 -1.91 8.72
C LEU A 5 17.77 -2.70 7.85
N LEU A 6 17.40 -3.92 8.29
CA LEU A 6 16.36 -4.72 7.65
C LEU A 6 14.98 -4.07 7.77
N ALA A 7 14.64 -3.46 8.91
CA ALA A 7 13.38 -2.73 9.10
C ALA A 7 13.29 -1.48 8.19
N LEU A 8 14.38 -0.73 8.06
CA LEU A 8 14.48 0.41 7.13
C LEU A 8 14.36 -0.04 5.67
N ALA A 9 14.98 -1.16 5.28
CA ALA A 9 14.83 -1.71 3.94
C ALA A 9 13.39 -2.16 3.65
N MET A 10 12.74 -2.82 4.62
CA MET A 10 11.37 -3.32 4.49
C MET A 10 10.34 -2.19 4.32
N SER A 11 10.45 -1.14 5.13
CA SER A 11 9.56 0.04 5.03
C SER A 11 9.71 0.80 3.70
N LYS A 12 10.94 0.92 3.20
CA LYS A 12 11.21 1.50 1.87
C LYS A 12 10.63 0.64 0.75
N LEU A 13 10.78 -0.68 0.85
CA LEU A 13 10.22 -1.62 -0.11
C LEU A 13 8.70 -1.54 -0.15
N PHE A 14 8.05 -1.49 1.02
CA PHE A 14 6.59 -1.34 1.11
C PHE A 14 6.11 -0.04 0.43
N SER A 15 6.77 1.08 0.71
CA SER A 15 6.46 2.37 0.08
C SER A 15 6.62 2.31 -1.45
N LEU A 16 7.70 1.69 -1.94
CA LEU A 16 7.96 1.54 -3.36
C LEU A 16 6.91 0.65 -4.05
N LEU A 17 6.53 -0.47 -3.44
CA LEU A 17 5.48 -1.35 -3.95
C LEU A 17 4.14 -0.62 -4.08
N PHE A 18 3.81 0.25 -3.13
CA PHE A 18 2.60 1.08 -3.18
C PHE A 18 2.58 2.01 -4.39
N VAL A 19 3.68 2.72 -4.62
CA VAL A 19 3.82 3.63 -5.76
C VAL A 19 3.74 2.86 -7.09
N ILE A 20 4.39 1.69 -7.19
CA ILE A 20 4.32 0.84 -8.38
C ILE A 20 2.88 0.37 -8.63
N LEU A 21 2.18 -0.09 -7.59
CA LEU A 21 0.81 -0.58 -7.73
C LEU A 21 -0.16 0.54 -8.17
N MET A 22 -0.01 1.74 -7.60
CA MET A 22 -0.77 2.92 -8.01
C MET A 22 -0.45 3.37 -9.43
N GLY A 23 0.84 3.35 -9.82
CA GLY A 23 1.28 3.66 -11.18
C GLY A 23 0.79 2.64 -12.21
N ALA A 24 0.82 1.35 -11.88
CA ALA A 24 0.29 0.28 -12.72
C ALA A 24 -1.22 0.47 -12.96
N HIS A 25 -1.98 0.84 -11.93
CA HIS A 25 -3.40 1.16 -12.05
C HIS A 25 -3.67 2.38 -12.97
N LEU A 26 -2.72 3.32 -13.00
CA LEU A 26 -2.80 4.48 -13.88
C LEU A 26 -2.62 4.10 -15.36
N ILE A 27 -1.79 3.08 -15.67
CA ILE A 27 -1.56 2.55 -17.03
C ILE A 27 -2.77 1.73 -17.50
N LYS A 28 -3.23 0.79 -16.68
CA LYS A 28 -4.41 -0.03 -16.95
C LYS A 28 -5.20 -0.20 -15.66
N PRO A 29 -6.45 0.29 -15.59
CA PRO A 29 -7.26 0.10 -14.41
C PRO A 29 -7.49 -1.39 -14.17
N PHE A 30 -7.33 -1.84 -12.93
CA PHE A 30 -7.47 -3.26 -12.55
C PHE A 30 -8.89 -3.82 -12.72
N GLY A 31 -9.90 -2.96 -12.92
CA GLY A 31 -11.26 -3.40 -13.25
C GLY A 31 -12.05 -3.96 -12.07
N LEU A 32 -11.48 -3.95 -10.87
CA LEU A 32 -12.15 -4.35 -9.63
C LEU A 32 -13.32 -3.40 -9.31
N PRO A 33 -14.38 -3.85 -8.63
CA PRO A 33 -15.45 -2.97 -8.16
C PRO A 33 -14.85 -1.88 -7.25
N GLY A 34 -14.91 -0.62 -7.71
CA GLY A 34 -14.28 0.53 -7.04
C GLY A 34 -12.94 0.99 -7.64
N LEU A 35 -12.25 0.16 -8.43
CA LEU A 35 -11.01 0.47 -9.17
C LEU A 35 -11.26 0.32 -10.68
N LYS A 36 -12.33 0.94 -11.18
CA LYS A 36 -12.73 0.83 -12.59
C LYS A 36 -12.16 1.96 -13.44
N LYS A 37 -11.95 3.13 -12.84
CA LYS A 37 -11.42 4.31 -13.51
C LYS A 37 -9.95 4.50 -13.13
N ARG A 38 -9.15 5.07 -14.03
CA ARG A 38 -7.74 5.43 -13.74
C ARG A 38 -7.65 6.39 -12.54
N GLY A 39 -8.62 7.30 -12.43
CA GLY A 39 -8.76 8.22 -11.29
C GLY A 39 -9.05 7.54 -9.96
N ASP A 40 -9.31 6.23 -9.91
CA ASP A 40 -9.50 5.49 -8.66
C ASP A 40 -8.19 5.03 -8.01
N PHE A 41 -7.02 5.31 -8.61
CA PHE A 41 -5.71 4.87 -8.09
C PHE A 41 -5.48 5.24 -6.62
N TRP A 42 -6.00 6.38 -6.17
CA TRP A 42 -5.91 6.84 -4.78
C TRP A 42 -6.56 5.88 -3.77
N LYS A 43 -7.54 5.09 -4.21
CA LYS A 43 -8.23 4.13 -3.33
C LYS A 43 -7.31 3.01 -2.88
N ILE A 44 -6.25 2.72 -3.64
CA ILE A 44 -5.22 1.75 -3.24
C ILE A 44 -4.56 2.24 -1.95
N ALA A 45 -4.14 3.50 -1.88
CA ALA A 45 -3.56 4.10 -0.67
C ALA A 45 -4.57 4.20 0.48
N ALA A 46 -5.83 4.55 0.19
CA ALA A 46 -6.87 4.60 1.21
C ALA A 46 -7.11 3.25 1.88
N VAL A 47 -7.21 2.17 1.09
CA VAL A 47 -7.36 0.79 1.61
C VAL A 47 -6.14 0.39 2.45
N ALA A 48 -4.94 0.73 2.00
CA ALA A 48 -3.71 0.49 2.76
C ALA A 48 -3.74 1.13 4.14
N LEU A 49 -4.20 2.39 4.19
CA LEU A 49 -4.25 3.17 5.41
C LEU A 49 -5.26 2.55 6.39
N VAL A 50 -6.44 2.15 5.91
CA VAL A 50 -7.43 1.43 6.72
C VAL A 50 -6.85 0.12 7.26
N LEU A 51 -6.24 -0.70 6.41
CA LEU A 51 -5.63 -1.97 6.84
C LEU A 51 -4.50 -1.76 7.84
N PHE A 52 -3.67 -0.74 7.64
CA PHE A 52 -2.59 -0.38 8.54
C PHE A 52 -3.13 0.07 9.90
N SER A 53 -4.14 0.95 9.93
CA SER A 53 -4.80 1.37 11.16
C SER A 53 -5.41 0.17 11.92
N LEU A 54 -6.06 -0.75 11.21
CA LEU A 54 -6.59 -1.98 11.80
C LEU A 54 -5.48 -2.89 12.34
N ALA A 55 -4.39 -3.06 11.60
CA ALA A 55 -3.25 -3.87 12.03
C ALA A 55 -2.59 -3.31 13.30
N VAL A 56 -2.49 -1.98 13.42
CA VAL A 56 -2.00 -1.31 14.62
C VAL A 56 -2.98 -1.49 15.78
N LEU A 57 -4.29 -1.36 15.54
CA LEU A 57 -5.31 -1.47 16.57
C LEU A 57 -5.45 -2.89 17.13
N ILE A 58 -5.29 -3.91 16.29
CA ILE A 58 -5.46 -5.33 16.68
C ILE A 58 -4.19 -5.90 17.32
N ARG A 59 -3.04 -5.21 17.19
CA ARG A 59 -1.75 -5.70 17.70
C ARG A 59 -1.86 -5.94 19.21
N PRO A 60 -1.81 -7.21 19.68
CA PRO A 60 -1.70 -7.46 21.10
C PRO A 60 -0.31 -7.01 21.56
N GLU A 61 -0.26 -6.21 22.63
CA GLU A 61 0.99 -5.76 23.27
C GLU A 61 1.79 -6.92 23.88
#